data_AF-A0A428TUH8-F1
#
_entry.id   AF-A0A428TUH8-F1
#
_cell.length_a   1.000
_cell.length_b   1.000
_cell.length_c   1.000
_cell.angle_alpha   90.00
_cell.angle_beta   90.00
_cell.angle_gamma   90.00
#
_symmetry.space_group_name_H-M   'P 1'
#
loop_
_entity.id
_entity.type
_entity.pdbx_description
1 polymer ?
#
loop_
_entity_poly.entity_id
_entity_poly.type
_entity_poly.pdbx_seq_one_letter_code
_entity_poly.pdbx_strand_id
1 'polypeptide(L)'
;MLKYPISTVSTILRHHPPLHLFSTMAVEPKYVERTSETVRDVAADVIRLLKKAGETVGVAESLTGGGIMATITSVSGASSVFRGGIVSYATPLKQHLLKVNGDLIAQHGVIHEDVAQQMAAGARTATSTDSPTTWGIGTTGVAGPDSQDGKPVGMVFIGIASPEQARGLGPFHFPGDRDQVRQATILEALAQLRKELIAREKSN
;
A
#
# COMPACT_ATOMS: atom_id res chain seq x y z
N MET A 1 -87.12 -22.55 -38.51
CA MET A 1 -87.30 -21.61 -39.64
C MET A 1 -85.91 -21.28 -40.19
N LEU A 2 -85.59 -21.74 -41.42
CA LEU A 2 -84.65 -21.19 -42.44
C LEU A 2 -83.22 -20.74 -41.99
N LYS A 3 -82.07 -21.08 -42.61
CA LYS A 3 -81.63 -21.43 -43.99
C LYS A 3 -80.15 -21.92 -43.94
N TYR A 4 -79.75 -22.81 -44.86
CA TYR A 4 -78.36 -23.20 -45.27
C TYR A 4 -77.63 -22.05 -46.04
N PRO A 5 -76.36 -22.13 -46.58
CA PRO A 5 -75.29 -23.16 -46.57
C PRO A 5 -73.80 -22.66 -46.45
N ILE A 6 -72.90 -23.65 -46.56
CA ILE A 6 -71.46 -23.78 -46.87
C ILE A 6 -70.78 -22.68 -47.74
N SER A 7 -69.51 -22.39 -47.46
CA SER A 7 -68.51 -21.87 -48.42
C SER A 7 -67.08 -22.29 -48.01
N THR A 8 -66.32 -22.78 -49.00
CA THR A 8 -64.95 -23.31 -48.95
C THR A 8 -63.95 -22.28 -49.50
N VAL A 9 -62.84 -21.96 -48.82
CA VAL A 9 -61.63 -21.33 -49.44
C VAL A 9 -60.40 -21.69 -48.59
N SER A 10 -59.58 -22.66 -49.02
CA SER A 10 -58.33 -22.54 -49.80
C SER A 10 -57.06 -22.31 -48.96
N THR A 11 -56.20 -23.32 -49.03
CA THR A 11 -54.81 -23.38 -48.55
C THR A 11 -53.96 -22.25 -49.14
N ILE A 12 -53.29 -21.47 -48.28
CA ILE A 12 -52.13 -20.65 -48.67
C ILE A 12 -50.94 -21.06 -47.80
N LEU A 13 -50.02 -21.83 -48.40
CA LEU A 13 -48.67 -22.07 -47.91
C LEU A 13 -47.92 -20.73 -47.89
N ARG A 14 -47.59 -20.21 -46.70
CA ARG A 14 -46.64 -19.11 -46.56
C ARG A 14 -45.24 -19.67 -46.32
N HIS A 15 -44.38 -19.52 -47.32
CA HIS A 15 -42.93 -19.70 -47.16
C HIS A 15 -42.39 -18.63 -46.19
N HIS A 16 -41.84 -19.06 -45.06
CA HIS A 16 -40.99 -18.22 -44.21
C HIS A 16 -39.53 -18.34 -44.69
N PRO A 17 -38.81 -17.21 -44.89
CA PRO A 17 -37.37 -17.26 -45.16
C PRO A 17 -36.61 -17.67 -43.87
N PRO A 18 -35.41 -18.27 -43.99
CA PRO A 18 -34.66 -18.73 -42.83
C PRO A 18 -34.12 -17.55 -42.03
N LEU A 19 -34.30 -17.61 -40.70
CA LEU A 19 -33.69 -16.70 -39.73
C LEU A 19 -32.17 -16.88 -39.74
N HIS A 20 -31.43 -15.88 -40.23
CA HIS A 20 -29.99 -15.81 -40.05
C HIS A 20 -29.68 -15.54 -38.57
N LEU A 21 -29.21 -16.57 -37.86
CA LEU A 21 -28.71 -16.48 -36.50
C LEU A 21 -27.36 -15.74 -36.54
N PHE A 22 -27.36 -14.44 -36.23
CA PHE A 22 -26.12 -13.72 -35.96
C PHE A 22 -25.55 -14.23 -34.63
N SER A 23 -24.57 -15.14 -34.73
CA SER A 23 -23.75 -15.54 -33.59
C SER A 23 -22.91 -14.35 -33.15
N THR A 24 -23.39 -13.59 -32.16
CA THR A 24 -22.58 -12.63 -31.44
C THR A 24 -21.41 -13.38 -30.81
N MET A 25 -20.21 -13.19 -31.34
CA MET A 25 -18.98 -13.60 -30.67
C MET A 25 -18.92 -12.82 -29.36
N ALA A 26 -19.22 -13.47 -28.24
CA ALA A 26 -18.96 -12.93 -26.93
C ALA A 26 -17.45 -12.70 -26.83
N VAL A 27 -17.04 -11.43 -26.69
CA VAL A 27 -15.66 -11.10 -26.33
C VAL A 27 -15.49 -11.57 -24.88
N GLU A 28 -14.72 -12.63 -24.67
CA GLU A 28 -14.37 -13.00 -23.31
C GLU A 28 -13.63 -11.84 -22.63
N PRO A 29 -14.05 -11.42 -21.42
CA PRO A 29 -13.37 -10.36 -20.72
C PRO A 29 -11.93 -10.78 -20.42
N LYS A 30 -10.98 -9.92 -20.82
CA LYS A 30 -9.58 -10.10 -20.47
C LYS A 30 -9.41 -9.76 -18.98
N TYR A 31 -9.48 -10.78 -18.13
CA TYR A 31 -9.23 -10.62 -16.71
C TYR A 31 -7.78 -10.18 -16.47
N VAL A 32 -7.59 -9.14 -15.67
CA VAL A 32 -6.26 -8.78 -15.18
C VAL A 32 -5.85 -9.88 -14.19
N GLU A 33 -4.72 -10.54 -14.43
CA GLU A 33 -4.17 -11.48 -13.46
C GLU A 33 -3.91 -10.74 -12.14
N ARG A 34 -4.49 -11.24 -11.05
CA ARG A 34 -4.13 -10.75 -9.71
C ARG A 34 -2.69 -11.14 -9.46
N THR A 35 -1.88 -10.17 -9.03
CA THR A 35 -0.55 -10.48 -8.50
C THR A 35 -0.76 -11.29 -7.22
N SER A 36 -0.15 -12.47 -7.14
CA SER A 36 -0.13 -13.30 -5.91
C SER A 36 0.95 -12.83 -4.93
N GLU A 37 1.44 -11.60 -5.09
CA GLU A 37 2.56 -11.07 -4.36
C GLU A 37 2.17 -10.83 -2.91
N THR A 38 2.90 -11.48 -2.00
CA THR A 38 2.72 -11.34 -0.56
C THR A 38 3.58 -10.19 -0.02
N VAL A 39 3.26 -9.72 1.19
CA VAL A 39 4.11 -8.75 1.89
C VAL A 39 5.55 -9.24 2.08
N ARG A 40 5.74 -10.56 2.23
CA ARG A 40 7.05 -11.19 2.34
C ARG A 40 7.82 -11.14 1.02
N ASP A 41 7.14 -11.28 -0.11
CA ASP A 41 7.77 -11.16 -1.44
C ASP A 41 8.26 -9.73 -1.68
N VAL A 42 7.45 -8.73 -1.31
CA VAL A 42 7.86 -7.31 -1.37
C VAL A 42 9.09 -7.06 -0.47
N ALA A 43 9.08 -7.57 0.76
CA ALA A 43 10.21 -7.44 1.68
C ALA A 43 11.48 -8.12 1.15
N ALA A 44 11.35 -9.30 0.53
CA ALA A 44 12.46 -10.00 -0.09
C ALA A 44 13.07 -9.22 -1.25
N ASP A 45 12.24 -8.56 -2.07
CA ASP A 45 12.73 -7.74 -3.15
C ASP A 45 13.44 -6.47 -2.65
N VAL A 46 12.90 -5.83 -1.60
CA VAL A 46 13.58 -4.72 -0.90
C VAL A 46 14.97 -5.13 -0.41
N ILE A 47 15.07 -6.28 0.27
CA ILE A 47 16.37 -6.78 0.78
C ILE A 47 17.33 -7.06 -0.38
N ARG A 48 16.85 -7.66 -1.46
CA ARG A 48 17.67 -7.94 -2.66
C ARG A 48 18.21 -6.65 -3.26
N LEU A 49 17.37 -5.64 -3.43
CA LEU A 49 17.75 -4.34 -4.01
C LEU A 49 18.77 -3.60 -3.13
N LEU A 50 18.50 -3.49 -1.82
CA LEU A 50 19.42 -2.87 -0.87
C LEU A 50 20.78 -3.58 -0.86
N LYS A 51 20.77 -4.93 -0.81
CA LYS A 51 22.01 -5.73 -0.79
C LYS A 51 22.81 -5.53 -2.07
N LYS A 52 22.15 -5.48 -3.24
CA LYS A 52 22.81 -5.23 -4.53
C LYS A 52 23.48 -3.86 -4.56
N ALA A 53 22.85 -2.85 -3.95
CA ALA A 53 23.38 -1.49 -3.90
C ALA A 53 24.38 -1.24 -2.74
N GLY A 54 24.56 -2.20 -1.82
CA GLY A 54 25.36 -1.98 -0.61
C GLY A 54 24.71 -0.98 0.36
N GLU A 55 23.39 -0.84 0.29
CA GLU A 55 22.61 0.14 1.04
C GLU A 55 21.86 -0.51 2.20
N THR A 56 21.44 0.32 3.15
CA THR A 56 20.82 -0.13 4.40
C THR A 56 19.55 0.65 4.74
N VAL A 57 18.70 0.10 5.61
CA VAL A 57 17.42 0.72 5.99
C VAL A 57 17.17 0.67 7.51
N GLY A 58 16.63 1.77 8.03
CA GLY A 58 16.08 1.90 9.38
C GLY A 58 14.58 2.21 9.35
N VAL A 59 13.83 1.85 10.40
CA VAL A 59 12.37 1.97 10.42
C VAL A 59 11.87 2.67 11.69
N ALA A 60 10.92 3.59 11.55
CA ALA A 60 10.14 4.17 12.64
C ALA A 60 8.67 3.79 12.48
N GLU A 61 8.10 3.15 13.50
CA GLU A 61 6.71 2.69 13.50
C GLU A 61 5.88 3.39 14.57
N SER A 62 4.65 3.77 14.21
CA SER A 62 3.61 4.13 15.17
C SER A 62 2.49 3.08 15.12
N LEU A 63 1.49 3.25 14.26
CA LEU A 63 0.30 2.39 14.21
C LEU A 63 0.59 0.90 13.92
N THR A 64 1.67 0.59 13.21
CA THR A 64 2.04 -0.79 12.83
C THR A 64 2.69 -1.57 13.97
N GLY A 65 3.29 -0.87 14.94
CA GLY A 65 3.73 -1.46 16.22
C GLY A 65 4.89 -2.46 16.13
N GLY A 66 5.74 -2.38 15.11
CA GLY A 66 6.85 -3.31 14.89
C GLY A 66 6.61 -4.29 13.73
N GLY A 67 5.45 -4.20 13.07
CA GLY A 67 5.08 -5.09 11.98
C GLY A 67 5.96 -4.96 10.73
N ILE A 68 6.45 -3.76 10.42
CA ILE A 68 7.38 -3.57 9.29
C ILE A 68 8.72 -4.23 9.63
N MET A 69 9.25 -3.96 10.82
CA MET A 69 10.51 -4.56 11.29
C MET A 69 10.43 -6.09 11.37
N ALA A 70 9.32 -6.63 11.87
CA ALA A 70 9.08 -8.08 11.92
C ALA A 70 9.01 -8.68 10.51
N THR A 71 8.36 -7.99 9.57
CA THR A 71 8.27 -8.45 8.18
C THR A 71 9.64 -8.50 7.51
N ILE A 72 10.44 -7.43 7.64
CA ILE A 72 11.81 -7.38 7.09
C ILE A 72 12.67 -8.50 7.70
N THR A 73 12.65 -8.65 9.03
CA THR A 73 13.47 -9.66 9.73
C THR A 73 13.02 -11.11 9.50
N SER A 74 11.80 -11.33 9.01
CA SER A 74 11.31 -12.66 8.62
C SER A 74 11.93 -13.19 7.33
N VAL A 75 12.66 -12.36 6.58
CA VAL A 75 13.28 -12.71 5.30
C VAL A 75 14.78 -12.94 5.46
N SER A 76 15.28 -14.04 4.90
CA SER A 76 16.70 -14.39 4.92
C SER A 76 17.56 -13.29 4.29
N GLY A 77 18.68 -12.97 4.93
CA GLY A 77 19.59 -11.90 4.49
C GLY A 77 19.25 -10.51 5.03
N ALA A 78 18.16 -10.35 5.79
CA ALA A 78 17.79 -9.07 6.39
C ALA A 78 18.91 -8.44 7.23
N SER A 79 19.69 -9.24 7.96
CA SER A 79 20.81 -8.76 8.79
C SER A 79 21.91 -8.01 8.02
N SER A 80 21.98 -8.19 6.70
CA SER A 80 22.96 -7.48 5.85
C SER A 80 22.53 -6.07 5.47
N VAL A 81 21.25 -5.73 5.60
CA VAL A 81 20.68 -4.45 5.11
C VAL A 81 19.84 -3.71 6.15
N PHE A 82 19.19 -4.42 7.08
CA PHE A 82 18.34 -3.84 8.09
C PHE A 82 19.15 -3.45 9.33
N ARG A 83 19.10 -2.17 9.72
CA ARG A 83 19.89 -1.62 10.83
C ARG A 83 19.14 -1.57 12.16
N GLY A 84 17.85 -1.84 12.14
CA GLY A 84 16.97 -1.74 13.30
C GLY A 84 15.91 -0.67 13.12
N GLY A 85 15.27 -0.30 14.22
CA GLY A 85 14.21 0.68 14.19
C GLY A 85 13.61 0.98 15.56
N ILE A 86 12.64 1.87 15.56
CA ILE A 86 12.02 2.44 16.76
C ILE A 86 10.50 2.32 16.62
N VAL A 87 9.85 1.75 17.62
CA VAL A 87 8.40 1.90 17.80
C VAL A 87 8.15 3.13 18.67
N SER A 88 7.76 4.25 18.05
CA SER A 88 7.49 5.53 18.73
C SER A 88 5.98 5.77 18.82
N TYR A 89 5.26 4.91 19.55
CA TYR A 89 3.80 4.97 19.64
C TYR A 89 3.32 6.25 20.36
N ALA A 90 3.91 6.55 21.52
CA ALA A 90 3.62 7.76 22.27
C ALA A 90 4.21 9.01 21.59
N THR A 91 3.46 10.11 21.56
CA THR A 91 3.88 11.38 20.94
C THR A 91 5.23 11.89 21.43
N PRO A 92 5.54 11.92 22.75
CA PRO A 92 6.86 12.40 23.21
C PRO A 92 8.04 11.57 22.69
N LEU A 93 7.83 10.28 22.39
CA LEU A 93 8.88 9.42 21.84
C LEU A 93 9.24 9.79 20.40
N LYS A 94 8.28 10.32 19.61
CA LYS A 94 8.55 10.82 18.26
C LYS A 94 9.55 11.98 18.30
N GLN A 95 9.40 12.88 19.26
CA GLN A 95 10.33 14.00 19.44
C GLN A 95 11.67 13.54 20.04
N HIS A 96 11.62 12.73 21.09
CA HIS A 96 12.83 12.34 21.83
C HIS A 96 13.76 11.47 21.00
N LEU A 97 13.22 10.41 20.38
CA LEU A 97 13.99 9.38 19.69
C LEU A 97 14.21 9.70 18.21
N LEU A 98 13.20 10.28 17.54
CA LEU A 98 13.22 10.51 16.09
C LEU A 98 13.42 11.98 15.71
N LYS A 99 13.54 12.88 16.70
CA LYS A 99 13.73 14.33 16.50
C LYS A 99 12.62 14.98 15.66
N VAL A 100 11.41 14.42 15.70
CA VAL A 100 10.23 15.05 15.08
C VAL A 100 9.99 16.40 15.78
N ASN A 101 9.77 17.45 14.99
CA ASN A 101 9.56 18.80 15.44
C ASN A 101 8.28 18.88 16.31
N GLY A 102 8.43 19.43 17.52
CA GLY A 102 7.31 19.63 18.44
C GLY A 102 6.28 20.65 17.95
N ASP A 103 6.72 21.71 17.29
CA ASP A 103 5.83 22.75 16.77
C ASP A 103 4.95 22.20 15.66
N LEU A 104 5.52 21.34 14.80
CA LEU A 104 4.76 20.62 13.77
C LEU A 104 3.67 19.74 14.41
N ILE A 105 4.01 18.99 15.46
CA ILE A 105 3.05 18.14 16.18
C ILE A 105 1.97 19.00 16.85
N ALA A 106 2.34 20.14 17.46
CA ALA A 106 1.39 21.03 18.10
C ALA A 106 0.40 21.64 17.09
N GLN A 107 0.87 21.98 15.89
CA GLN A 107 0.06 22.62 14.85
C GLN A 107 -0.81 21.62 14.06
N HIS A 108 -0.29 20.43 13.73
CA HIS A 108 -0.94 19.50 12.79
C HIS A 108 -1.34 18.16 13.42
N GLY A 109 -0.89 17.88 14.64
CA GLY A 109 -1.00 16.56 15.27
C GLY A 109 -0.02 15.54 14.68
N VAL A 110 -0.03 14.33 15.23
CA VAL A 110 0.93 13.27 14.83
C VAL A 110 0.56 12.55 13.52
N ILE A 111 -0.68 12.67 13.07
CA ILE A 111 -1.17 12.07 11.82
C ILE A 111 -1.08 13.12 10.72
N HIS A 112 0.10 13.28 10.14
CA HIS A 112 0.42 14.30 9.14
C HIS A 112 1.58 13.82 8.25
N GLU A 113 1.66 14.32 7.01
CA GLU A 113 2.70 13.94 6.05
C GLU A 113 4.11 14.31 6.54
N ASP A 114 4.29 15.55 7.03
CA ASP A 114 5.59 16.01 7.54
C ASP A 114 6.05 15.25 8.79
N VAL A 115 5.11 14.75 9.59
CA VAL A 115 5.45 13.90 10.74
C VAL A 115 5.98 12.57 10.23
N ALA A 116 5.32 11.97 9.24
CA ALA A 116 5.80 10.72 8.62
C ALA A 116 7.19 10.91 7.98
N GLN A 117 7.39 12.02 7.27
CA GLN A 117 8.68 12.42 6.69
C GLN A 117 9.78 12.49 7.76
N GLN A 118 9.53 13.24 8.85
CA GLN A 118 10.50 13.41 9.92
C GLN A 118 10.74 12.12 10.69
N MET A 119 9.73 11.27 10.85
CA MET A 119 9.91 9.92 11.40
C MET A 119 10.84 9.07 10.54
N ALA A 120 10.73 9.11 9.21
CA ALA A 120 11.60 8.36 8.30
C ALA A 120 13.05 8.88 8.37
N ALA A 121 13.26 10.20 8.35
CA ALA A 121 14.58 10.80 8.50
C ALA A 121 15.19 10.50 9.88
N GLY A 122 14.37 10.56 10.93
CA GLY A 122 14.73 10.21 12.30
C GLY A 122 15.13 8.74 12.43
N ALA A 123 14.42 7.82 11.77
CA ALA A 123 14.75 6.41 11.76
C ALA A 123 16.14 6.17 11.16
N ARG A 124 16.40 6.74 9.98
CA ARG A 124 17.71 6.68 9.31
C ARG A 124 18.83 7.19 10.23
N THR A 125 18.59 8.33 10.90
CA THR A 125 19.59 8.91 11.81
C THR A 125 19.81 8.03 13.03
N ALA A 126 18.74 7.58 13.69
CA ALA A 126 18.81 6.82 14.93
C ALA A 126 19.41 5.42 14.77
N THR A 127 19.35 4.84 13.58
CA THR A 127 19.95 3.53 13.27
C THR A 127 21.33 3.64 12.64
N SER A 128 21.85 4.86 12.45
CA SER A 128 23.22 5.09 12.01
C SER A 128 24.20 4.92 13.17
N THR A 129 25.32 4.25 12.91
CA THR A 129 26.43 4.06 13.85
C THR A 129 27.71 4.56 13.17
N ASP A 130 28.82 3.82 13.26
CA ASP A 130 30.05 4.07 12.50
C ASP A 130 29.85 4.18 10.98
N SER A 131 28.74 3.65 10.45
CA SER A 131 28.34 3.79 9.05
C SER A 131 26.91 4.33 8.96
N PRO A 132 26.63 5.21 7.97
CA PRO A 132 25.31 5.80 7.82
C PRO A 132 24.30 4.75 7.39
N THR A 133 23.11 4.79 8.00
CA THR A 133 21.95 4.13 7.41
C THR A 133 21.53 4.91 6.16
N THR A 134 21.28 4.20 5.06
CA THR A 134 21.03 4.83 3.76
C THR A 134 19.58 5.29 3.62
N TRP A 135 18.64 4.45 4.05
CA TRP A 135 17.21 4.65 3.89
C TRP A 135 16.47 4.67 5.23
N GLY A 136 15.33 5.35 5.26
CA GLY A 136 14.41 5.38 6.39
C GLY A 136 12.97 5.17 5.97
N ILE A 137 12.21 4.41 6.76
CA ILE A 137 10.74 4.33 6.68
C ILE A 137 10.14 4.95 7.94
N GLY A 138 9.08 5.74 7.82
CA GLY A 138 8.30 6.25 8.95
C GLY A 138 6.81 6.00 8.76
N THR A 139 6.07 5.58 9.78
CA THR A 139 4.61 5.41 9.68
C THR A 139 3.84 6.08 10.82
N THR A 140 2.77 6.79 10.45
CA THR A 140 1.81 7.39 11.39
C THR A 140 0.40 7.35 10.81
N GLY A 141 -0.62 7.24 11.65
CA GLY A 141 -1.99 7.06 11.19
C GLY A 141 -2.93 6.52 12.26
N VAL A 142 -4.19 6.33 11.86
CA VAL A 142 -5.28 5.88 12.73
C VAL A 142 -5.66 4.45 12.35
N ALA A 143 -5.21 3.48 13.14
CA ALA A 143 -5.59 2.08 12.91
C ALA A 143 -7.05 1.80 13.34
N GLY A 144 -7.63 2.58 14.25
CA GLY A 144 -8.96 2.32 14.81
C GLY A 144 -8.94 1.49 16.11
N PRO A 145 -10.11 1.13 16.64
CA PRO A 145 -11.43 1.22 16.00
C PRO A 145 -12.04 2.63 15.97
N ASP A 146 -11.54 3.55 16.79
CA ASP A 146 -12.06 4.92 16.88
C ASP A 146 -11.25 5.91 16.03
N SER A 147 -11.87 7.04 15.70
CA SER A 147 -11.17 8.19 15.14
C SER A 147 -10.20 8.78 16.17
N GLN A 148 -9.18 9.50 15.68
CA GLN A 148 -8.22 10.19 16.54
C GLN A 148 -8.00 11.61 16.03
N ASP A 149 -8.08 12.61 16.91
CA ASP A 149 -7.82 14.02 16.58
C ASP A 149 -8.62 14.51 15.35
N GLY A 150 -9.88 14.08 15.23
CA GLY A 150 -10.76 14.39 14.10
C GLY A 150 -10.45 13.63 12.80
N LYS A 151 -9.48 12.72 12.80
CA LYS A 151 -9.06 11.94 11.63
C LYS A 151 -9.70 10.55 11.63
N PRO A 152 -10.26 10.09 10.50
CA PRO A 152 -10.98 8.84 10.42
C PRO A 152 -10.05 7.64 10.51
N VAL A 153 -10.61 6.50 10.94
CA VAL A 153 -9.96 5.18 10.84
C VAL A 153 -9.48 4.94 9.41
N GLY A 154 -8.30 4.33 9.28
CA GLY A 154 -7.70 4.04 7.98
C GLY A 154 -6.89 5.19 7.40
N MET A 155 -6.95 6.40 7.98
CA MET A 155 -6.09 7.51 7.54
C MET A 155 -4.63 7.25 7.95
N VAL A 156 -3.74 7.15 6.96
CA VAL A 156 -2.33 6.80 7.17
C VAL A 156 -1.42 7.69 6.34
N PHE A 157 -0.26 8.02 6.91
CA PHE A 157 0.85 8.65 6.22
C PHE A 157 2.12 7.80 6.36
N ILE A 158 2.90 7.75 5.28
CA ILE A 158 4.14 6.98 5.19
C ILE A 158 5.25 7.93 4.78
N GLY A 159 6.35 7.95 5.51
CA GLY A 159 7.56 8.67 5.15
C GLY A 159 8.60 7.74 4.54
N ILE A 160 9.27 8.21 3.50
CA ILE A 160 10.47 7.56 2.95
C ILE A 160 11.62 8.56 2.94
N ALA A 161 12.73 8.20 3.58
CA ALA A 161 13.97 8.97 3.55
C ALA A 161 15.00 8.22 2.70
N SER A 162 15.51 8.87 1.66
CA SER A 162 16.67 8.46 0.88
C SER A 162 17.95 9.12 1.43
N PRO A 163 19.12 8.85 0.84
CA PRO A 163 20.34 9.59 1.17
C PRO A 163 20.21 11.09 0.94
N GLU A 164 19.50 11.49 -0.11
CA GLU A 164 19.41 12.87 -0.60
C GLU A 164 18.26 13.66 0.05
N GLN A 165 17.11 13.02 0.27
CA GLN A 165 15.91 13.72 0.75
C GLN A 165 14.99 12.81 1.56
N ALA A 166 14.03 13.40 2.27
CA ALA A 166 12.92 12.69 2.87
C ALA A 166 11.60 13.28 2.40
N ARG A 167 10.59 12.43 2.23
CA ARG A 167 9.24 12.84 1.82
C ARG A 167 8.17 12.12 2.62
N GLY A 168 7.07 12.81 2.91
CA GLY A 168 5.83 12.23 3.38
C GLY A 168 4.94 11.82 2.20
N LEU A 169 4.15 10.76 2.38
CA LEU A 169 3.21 10.22 1.40
C LEU A 169 1.85 10.04 2.07
N GLY A 170 0.80 10.40 1.34
CA GLY A 170 -0.59 10.25 1.78
C GLY A 170 -1.40 11.54 1.58
N PRO A 171 -2.57 11.65 2.24
CA PRO A 171 -3.16 10.63 3.10
C PRO A 171 -3.56 9.38 2.29
N PHE A 172 -3.20 8.21 2.80
CA PHE A 172 -3.81 6.95 2.38
C PHE A 172 -5.10 6.72 3.19
N HIS A 173 -6.05 6.00 2.61
CA HIS A 173 -7.24 5.54 3.30
C HIS A 173 -7.39 4.02 3.13
N PHE A 174 -7.00 3.26 4.14
CA PHE A 174 -7.12 1.80 4.14
C PHE A 174 -8.43 1.38 4.80
N PRO A 175 -9.32 0.67 4.09
CA PRO A 175 -10.55 0.18 4.68
C PRO A 175 -10.27 -1.02 5.59
N GLY A 176 -11.18 -1.25 6.53
CA GLY A 176 -11.18 -2.44 7.38
C GLY A 176 -11.01 -2.14 8.86
N ASP A 177 -10.86 -3.22 9.63
CA ASP A 177 -10.58 -3.16 11.05
C ASP A 177 -9.13 -2.77 11.35
N ARG A 178 -8.82 -2.70 12.65
CA ARG A 178 -7.50 -2.31 13.15
C ARG A 178 -6.36 -3.12 12.56
N ASP A 179 -6.51 -4.44 12.45
CA ASP A 179 -5.43 -5.27 11.95
C ASP A 179 -5.31 -5.19 10.44
N GLN A 180 -6.43 -5.07 9.72
CA GLN A 180 -6.44 -4.83 8.28
C GLN A 180 -5.74 -3.51 7.91
N VAL A 181 -6.02 -2.41 8.62
CA VAL A 181 -5.32 -1.12 8.40
C VAL A 181 -3.82 -1.26 8.65
N ARG A 182 -3.42 -1.96 9.72
CA ARG A 182 -2.02 -2.20 10.04
C ARG A 182 -1.31 -3.01 8.95
N GLN A 183 -1.92 -4.09 8.48
CA GLN A 183 -1.35 -4.94 7.42
C GLN A 183 -1.22 -4.18 6.10
N ALA A 184 -2.25 -3.42 5.72
CA ALA A 184 -2.20 -2.56 4.53
C ALA A 184 -1.07 -1.52 4.63
N THR A 185 -0.89 -0.91 5.82
CA THR A 185 0.19 0.04 6.07
C THR A 185 1.57 -0.59 5.93
N ILE A 186 1.77 -1.81 6.46
CA ILE A 186 3.06 -2.53 6.36
C ILE A 186 3.40 -2.79 4.90
N LEU A 187 2.44 -3.33 4.14
CA LEU A 187 2.61 -3.61 2.72
C LEU A 187 2.91 -2.35 1.93
N GLU A 188 2.13 -1.29 2.11
CA GLU A 188 2.32 -0.04 1.39
C GLU A 188 3.68 0.60 1.69
N ALA A 189 4.11 0.59 2.96
CA ALA A 189 5.40 1.16 3.34
C ALA A 189 6.58 0.45 2.65
N LEU A 190 6.54 -0.89 2.60
CA LEU A 190 7.55 -1.68 1.90
C LEU A 190 7.47 -1.50 0.38
N ALA A 191 6.26 -1.41 -0.17
CA ALA A 191 6.05 -1.18 -1.61
C ALA A 191 6.58 0.19 -2.06
N GLN A 192 6.39 1.23 -1.23
CA GLN A 192 6.92 2.57 -1.50
C GLN A 192 8.44 2.60 -1.46
N LEU A 193 9.08 1.95 -0.48
CA LEU A 193 10.54 1.83 -0.46
C LEU A 193 11.03 1.06 -1.69
N ARG A 194 10.41 -0.07 -2.03
CA ARG A 194 10.77 -0.85 -3.22
C ARG A 194 10.72 -0.01 -4.50
N LYS A 195 9.68 0.82 -4.65
CA LYS A 195 9.53 1.71 -5.81
C LYS A 195 10.70 2.69 -5.93
N GLU A 196 11.13 3.29 -4.82
CA GLU A 196 12.28 4.20 -4.80
C GLU A 196 13.59 3.48 -5.15
N LEU A 197 13.80 2.27 -4.62
CA LEU A 197 14.97 1.46 -4.91
C LEU A 197 15.05 1.06 -6.39
N ILE A 198 13.92 0.68 -7.01
CA ILE A 198 13.84 0.38 -8.45
C ILE A 198 14.12 1.62 -9.29
N ALA A 199 13.59 2.78 -8.91
CA ALA A 199 13.82 4.03 -9.64
C ALA A 199 15.31 4.43 -9.61
N ARG A 200 15.96 4.27 -8.45
CA ARG A 200 17.39 4.50 -8.25
C ARG A 200 18.25 3.53 -9.05
N GLU A 201 17.92 2.24 -9.06
CA GLU A 201 18.64 1.22 -9.85
C GLU A 201 18.65 1.55 -11.34
N LYS A 202 17.59 2.17 -11.88
CA LYS A 202 17.52 2.59 -13.29
C LYS A 202 18.29 3.87 -13.60
N SER A 203 18.66 4.63 -12.57
CA SER A 203 19.35 5.91 -12.70
C SER A 203 20.88 5.78 -12.55
N ASN A 204 21.35 4.60 -12.15
CA ASN A 204 22.77 4.21 -12.06
C ASN A 204 23.18 3.35 -13.25
#